data_AF-A0A562QM91-F1
#
_entry.id   AF-A0A562QM91-F1
#
_cell.length_a   1.000
_cell.length_b   1.000
_cell.length_c   1.000
_cell.angle_alpha   90.00
_cell.angle_beta   90.00
_cell.angle_gamma   90.00
#
_symmetry.space_group_name_H-M   'P 1'
#
loop_
_entity.id
_entity.type
_entity.pdbx_description
1 polymer ?
#
loop_
_entity_poly.entity_id
_entity_poly.type
_entity_poly.pdbx_seq_one_letter_code
_entity_poly.pdbx_strand_id
1 'polypeptide(L)' 'MQTSKQKQELHHTASMEHIKAIQRLAHIERRKSPTIAEIAAITGLTEEHILESMEFGQLSHFTQPYFH' A
#
# COMPACT_ATOMS: atom_id res chain seq x y z
N MET A 1 19.62 3.79 20.68
CA MET A 1 19.01 4.90 19.90
C MET A 1 18.40 4.29 18.64
N GLN A 2 17.12 3.89 18.68
CA GLN A 2 16.42 3.36 17.50
C GLN A 2 16.13 4.53 16.55
N THR A 3 16.66 4.44 15.34
CA THR A 3 16.59 5.48 14.32
C THR A 3 15.17 5.60 13.77
N SER A 4 14.63 6.82 13.72
CA SER A 4 13.26 7.14 13.29
C SER A 4 12.88 6.61 11.90
N LYS A 5 13.86 6.22 11.07
CA LYS A 5 13.66 5.61 9.74
C LYS A 5 13.04 4.22 9.80
N GLN A 6 13.41 3.39 10.78
CA GLN A 6 12.84 2.03 10.92
C GLN A 6 11.38 2.04 11.33
N LYS A 7 10.95 3.06 12.09
CA LYS A 7 9.56 3.18 12.52
C LYS A 7 8.63 3.60 11.38
N GLN A 8 9.11 4.44 10.46
CA GLN A 8 8.34 4.84 9.27
C GLN A 8 8.22 3.69 8.26
N GLU A 9 9.31 2.98 7.99
CA GLU A 9 9.32 1.87 7.02
C GLU A 9 8.35 0.73 7.44
N LEU A 10 8.26 0.41 8.74
CA LEU A 10 7.30 -0.54 9.29
C LEU A 10 5.83 -0.08 9.20
N HIS A 11 5.58 1.23 9.33
CA HIS A 11 4.22 1.77 9.20
C HIS A 11 3.77 1.81 7.74
N HIS A 12 4.64 2.19 6.80
CA HIS A 12 4.32 2.20 5.36
C HIS A 12 4.08 0.79 4.79
N THR A 13 4.86 -0.20 5.24
CA THR A 13 4.68 -1.59 4.82
C THR A 13 3.35 -2.16 5.31
N ALA A 14 2.98 -1.91 6.57
CA ALA A 14 1.68 -2.31 7.11
C ALA A 14 0.50 -1.64 6.37
N SER A 15 0.61 -0.35 6.02
CA SER A 15 -0.40 0.38 5.24
C SER A 15 -0.59 -0.21 3.84
N MET A 16 0.51 -0.59 3.16
CA MET A 16 0.43 -1.16 1.82
C MET A 16 -0.17 -2.57 1.80
N GLU A 17 0.07 -3.38 2.84
CA GLU A 17 -0.57 -4.69 2.97
C GLU A 17 -2.08 -4.57 3.12
N HIS A 18 -2.57 -3.60 3.91
CA HIS A 18 -4.00 -3.32 4.03
C HIS A 18 -4.63 -2.86 2.71
N ILE A 19 -3.98 -1.94 1.98
CA ILE A 19 -4.45 -1.48 0.67
C ILE A 19 -4.54 -2.66 -0.33
N LYS A 20 -3.51 -3.52 -0.37
CA LYS A 20 -3.49 -4.72 -1.22
C LYS A 20 -4.54 -5.76 -0.81
N ALA A 21 -4.83 -5.91 0.48
CA ALA A 21 -5.87 -6.82 0.97
C ALA A 21 -7.26 -6.37 0.51
N ILE A 22 -7.57 -5.08 0.60
CA ILE A 22 -8.85 -4.51 0.17
C ILE A 22 -9.06 -4.69 -1.34
N GLN A 23 -8.04 -4.41 -2.14
CA GLN A 23 -8.11 -4.63 -3.60
C GLN A 23 -8.32 -6.11 -3.94
N ARG A 24 -7.63 -7.03 -3.24
CA ARG A 24 -7.80 -8.48 -3.44
C ARG A 24 -9.20 -8.97 -3.05
N LEU A 25 -9.75 -8.48 -1.94
CA LEU A 25 -11.11 -8.82 -1.52
C LEU A 25 -12.15 -8.36 -2.56
N ALA A 26 -12.04 -7.13 -3.05
CA ALA A 26 -12.94 -6.61 -4.09
C ALA A 26 -12.88 -7.45 -5.37
N HIS A 27 -11.69 -7.90 -5.75
CA HIS A 27 -11.49 -8.80 -6.90
C HIS A 27 -12.14 -10.18 -6.68
N ILE A 28 -11.96 -10.79 -5.50
CA ILE A 28 -12.56 -12.09 -5.14
C ILE A 28 -14.09 -12.00 -5.15
N GLU A 29 -14.64 -10.91 -4.61
CA GLU A 29 -16.09 -10.66 -4.59
C GLU A 29 -16.67 -10.27 -5.97
N ARG A 30 -15.85 -10.22 -7.03
CA ARG A 30 -16.21 -9.75 -8.38
C ARG A 30 -16.86 -8.36 -8.37
N ARG A 31 -16.49 -7.54 -7.39
CA ARG A 31 -16.92 -6.15 -7.29
C ARG A 31 -16.03 -5.27 -8.15
N LYS A 32 -16.51 -4.06 -8.43
CA LYS A 32 -15.67 -3.02 -9.07
C LYS A 32 -14.47 -2.74 -8.16
N SER A 33 -13.33 -2.41 -8.76
CA SER A 33 -12.15 -2.00 -8.00
C SER A 33 -12.50 -0.81 -7.09
N PRO A 34 -12.12 -0.85 -5.81
CA PRO A 34 -12.44 0.21 -4.87
C PRO A 34 -11.68 1.48 -5.24
N THR A 35 -12.35 2.61 -5.13
CA THR A 35 -11.77 3.95 -5.30
C THR A 35 -10.85 4.29 -4.13
N ILE A 36 -9.98 5.30 -4.31
CA ILE A 36 -9.09 5.78 -3.24
C ILE A 36 -9.89 6.22 -2.02
N ALA A 37 -11.01 6.90 -2.22
CA ALA A 37 -11.92 7.32 -1.14
C ALA A 37 -12.52 6.13 -0.37
N GLU A 38 -12.88 5.04 -1.07
CA GLU A 38 -13.37 3.82 -0.41
C GLU A 38 -12.27 3.12 0.40
N ILE A 39 -11.04 3.09 -0.13
CA ILE A 39 -9.89 2.54 0.58
C ILE A 39 -9.58 3.40 1.81
N ALA A 40 -9.65 4.74 1.72
CA ALA A 40 -9.49 5.66 2.84
C ALA A 40 -10.53 5.42 3.93
N ALA A 41 -11.79 5.27 3.54
CA ALA A 41 -12.89 4.99 4.47
C ALA A 41 -12.71 3.66 5.23
N ILE A 42 -12.14 2.63 4.59
CA ILE A 42 -11.91 1.32 5.20
C ILE A 42 -10.64 1.30 6.07
N THR A 43 -9.56 1.93 5.61
CA THR A 43 -8.25 1.88 6.27
C THR A 43 -8.07 2.94 7.36
N GLY A 44 -8.89 4.00 7.35
CA GLY A 44 -8.71 5.17 8.20
C GLY A 44 -7.52 6.04 7.80
N LEU A 45 -6.91 5.76 6.65
CA LEU A 45 -5.82 6.55 6.08
C LEU A 45 -6.36 7.71 5.25
N THR A 46 -5.55 8.76 5.09
CA THR A 46 -5.88 9.84 4.15
C THR A 46 -5.68 9.35 2.71
N GLU A 47 -6.42 9.96 1.78
CA GLU A 47 -6.26 9.67 0.35
C GLU A 47 -4.83 9.95 -0.14
N GLU A 48 -4.21 11.02 0.35
CA GLU A 48 -2.80 11.35 0.07
C GLU A 48 -1.85 10.23 0.51
N HIS A 49 -2.03 9.69 1.72
CA HIS A 49 -1.18 8.61 2.22
C HIS A 49 -1.37 7.30 1.46
N ILE A 50 -2.58 7.05 0.94
CA ILE A 50 -2.86 5.90 0.07
C ILE A 50 -2.18 6.08 -1.29
N LEU A 51 -2.30 7.26 -1.90
CA LEU A 51 -1.64 7.57 -3.17
C LEU A 51 -0.12 7.49 -3.04
N GLU A 52 0.46 8.06 -1.99
CA GLU A 52 1.88 7.95 -1.65
C GLU A 52 2.26 6.47 -1.46
N SER A 53 1.49 5.71 -0.68
CA SER A 53 1.75 4.28 -0.49
C SER A 53 1.65 3.47 -1.79
N MET A 54 0.79 3.86 -2.72
CA MET A 54 0.68 3.22 -4.04
C MET A 54 1.81 3.61 -4.99
N GLU A 55 2.28 4.85 -4.94
CA GLU A 55 3.40 5.35 -5.75
C GLU A 55 4.73 4.75 -5.26
N PHE A 56 5.00 4.82 -3.96
CA PHE A 56 6.25 4.33 -3.36
C PHE A 56 6.21 2.81 -3.05
N GLY A 57 5.05 2.23 -2.80
CA GLY A 57 4.89 0.77 -2.57
C GLY A 57 5.05 -0.08 -3.83
N GLN A 58 5.13 0.53 -5.02
CA GLN A 58 5.57 -0.11 -6.26
C GLN A 58 7.10 -0.16 -6.38
N LEU A 59 7.83 0.75 -5.73
CA LEU A 59 9.29 0.83 -5.81
C LEU A 59 10.00 -0.33 -5.09
N SER A 60 9.34 -1.04 -4.17
CA SER A 60 9.88 -2.28 -3.58
C SER A 60 9.83 -3.50 -4.52
N HIS A 61 9.24 -3.37 -5.72
CA HIS A 61 9.36 -4.36 -6.81
C HIS A 61 10.36 -3.94 -7.90
N PHE A 62 11.11 -2.86 -7.73
CA PHE A 62 12.16 -2.43 -8.68
C PHE A 62 13.58 -2.93 -8.34
N THR A 63 13.72 -4.00 -7.55
CA THR A 63 15.00 -4.72 -7.42
C THR A 63 14.82 -6.23 -7.53
N GLN A 64 14.54 -6.70 -8.75
CA GLN A 64 15.40 -7.75 -9.29
C GLN A 64 16.05 -7.19 -10.56
N PRO A 65 17.35 -6.83 -10.54
CA PRO A 65 18.06 -6.68 -11.79
C PRO A 65 18.07 -8.06 -12.44
N TYR A 66 17.29 -8.23 -13.51
CA TYR A 66 17.52 -9.32 -14.45
C TYR A 66 18.90 -9.07 -15.07
N PHE A 67 19.94 -9.59 -14.43
CA PHE A 67 21.20 -9.86 -15.10
C PHE A 67 20.98 -11.12 -15.93
N HIS A 68 20.84 -10.93 -17.24
CA HIS A 68 20.92 -11.98 -18.24
C HIS A 68 22.12 -11.70 -19.15
#